data_AF-A0A1F3C8H0-F1
#
_entry.id   AF-A0A1F3C8H0-F1
#
_cell.length_a   1.000
_cell.length_b   1.000
_cell.length_c   1.000
_cell.angle_alpha   90.00
_cell.angle_beta   90.00
_cell.angle_gamma   90.00
#
_symmetry.space_group_name_H-M   'P 1'
#
loop_
_entity.id
_entity.type
_entity.pdbx_description
1 polymer ?
#
loop_
_entity_poly.entity_id
_entity_poly.type
_entity_poly.pdbx_seq_one_letter_code
_entity_poly.pdbx_strand_id
1 'polypeptide(L)'
;MEIKLKPIAFVRNSRTTPTDDFWESVISEIELAEDIPNEAFDSISDFSHFEIIYFFDKVENKEIVFSSHPRGNPNYPLVGIFGQRKKDRPNTIGLCTVELIEHNDRKIKVKYLDAINGTPILDIKPVFKEFQPKGEISQPNWVSDLMKNYWK
;
A
#
# COMPACT_ATOMS: atom_id res chain seq x y z
N MET A 1 4.88 15.74 -19.80
CA MET A 1 6.02 15.65 -18.85
C MET A 1 5.95 14.28 -18.20
N GLU A 2 7.05 13.55 -18.16
CA GLU A 2 7.15 12.25 -17.48
C GLU A 2 7.90 12.43 -16.15
N ILE A 3 7.49 11.67 -15.13
CA ILE A 3 8.15 11.65 -13.82
C ILE A 3 8.82 10.29 -13.66
N LYS A 4 10.12 10.29 -13.37
CA LYS A 4 10.90 9.07 -13.12
C LYS A 4 11.12 8.93 -11.63
N LEU A 5 10.78 7.77 -11.08
CA LEU A 5 10.95 7.44 -9.67
C LEU A 5 11.95 6.29 -9.52
N LYS A 6 12.64 6.25 -8.38
CA LYS A 6 13.49 5.13 -7.96
C LYS A 6 12.94 4.55 -6.67
N PRO A 7 12.98 3.22 -6.47
CA PRO A 7 12.65 2.62 -5.18
C PRO A 7 13.60 3.12 -4.08
N ILE A 8 13.06 3.41 -2.90
CA ILE A 8 13.83 3.78 -1.70
C ILE A 8 13.93 2.63 -0.69
N ALA A 9 13.05 1.63 -0.81
CA ALA A 9 13.02 0.45 0.03
C ALA A 9 12.29 -0.69 -0.70
N PHE A 10 12.38 -1.88 -0.13
CA PHE A 10 11.71 -3.07 -0.64
C PHE A 10 10.98 -3.82 0.47
N VAL A 11 9.85 -4.41 0.12
CA VAL A 11 9.05 -5.26 1.01
C VAL A 11 9.68 -6.66 1.10
N ARG A 12 9.77 -7.19 2.31
CA ARG A 12 10.17 -8.57 2.62
C ARG A 12 9.09 -9.23 3.48
N ASN A 13 8.43 -10.26 2.95
CA ASN A 13 7.42 -11.02 3.70
C ASN A 13 7.20 -12.43 3.09
N SER A 14 6.28 -13.20 3.67
CA SER A 14 5.95 -14.55 3.22
C SER A 14 5.02 -14.60 1.99
N ARG A 15 4.38 -13.48 1.61
CA ARG A 15 3.34 -13.45 0.59
C ARG A 15 3.92 -13.03 -0.75
N THR A 16 4.10 -13.99 -1.64
CA THR A 16 4.70 -13.76 -2.97
C THR A 16 3.66 -13.57 -4.07
N THR A 17 2.40 -13.90 -3.81
CA THR A 17 1.31 -13.87 -4.79
C THR A 17 0.32 -12.75 -4.48
N PRO A 18 -0.09 -11.93 -5.47
CA PRO A 18 -1.03 -10.83 -5.27
C PRO A 18 -2.47 -11.35 -5.20
N THR A 19 -2.84 -11.93 -4.06
CA THR A 19 -4.24 -12.21 -3.71
C THR A 19 -4.84 -11.00 -2.98
N ASP A 20 -6.17 -10.90 -2.94
CA ASP A 20 -6.83 -9.69 -2.45
C ASP A 20 -6.95 -9.59 -0.92
N ASP A 21 -7.31 -10.67 -0.21
CA ASP A 21 -7.77 -10.62 1.18
C ASP A 21 -6.75 -11.22 2.18
N PHE A 22 -7.09 -11.22 3.47
CA PHE A 22 -6.33 -11.86 4.56
C PHE A 22 -4.92 -11.32 4.78
N TRP A 23 -4.81 -10.00 4.95
CA TRP A 23 -3.55 -9.31 5.17
C TRP A 23 -3.21 -9.08 6.65
N GLU A 24 -4.14 -9.31 7.59
CA GLU A 24 -3.92 -8.97 9.01
C GLU A 24 -2.79 -9.80 9.63
N SER A 25 -2.69 -11.08 9.29
CA SER A 25 -1.64 -11.95 9.82
C SER A 25 -0.26 -11.75 9.18
N VAL A 26 -0.15 -10.91 8.14
CA VAL A 26 1.10 -10.71 7.39
C VAL A 26 1.94 -9.64 8.08
N ILE A 27 3.06 -10.06 8.68
CA ILE A 27 4.11 -9.15 9.12
C ILE A 27 5.06 -8.91 7.95
N SER A 28 5.29 -7.64 7.63
CA SER A 28 6.23 -7.24 6.58
C SER A 28 7.41 -6.50 7.16
N GLU A 29 8.60 -6.81 6.66
CA GLU A 29 9.78 -5.96 6.84
C GLU A 29 9.92 -5.03 5.63
N ILE A 30 10.21 -3.77 5.89
CA ILE A 30 10.57 -2.77 4.89
C ILE A 30 12.06 -2.50 5.07
N GLU A 31 12.84 -2.81 4.04
CA GLU A 31 14.29 -2.71 4.03
C GLU A 31 14.75 -1.62 3.06
N LEU A 32 15.50 -0.63 3.55
CA LEU A 32 16.02 0.47 2.73
C LEU A 32 16.89 -0.04 1.58
N ALA A 33 16.68 0.53 0.38
CA ALA A 33 17.51 0.28 -0.79
C ALA A 33 18.98 0.65 -0.50
N GLU A 34 19.93 -0.07 -1.10
CA GLU A 34 21.36 0.01 -0.76
C GLU A 34 21.94 1.43 -0.77
N ASP A 35 21.46 2.29 -1.67
CA ASP A 35 21.92 3.68 -1.85
C ASP A 35 21.25 4.69 -0.89
N ILE A 36 20.25 4.27 -0.12
CA ILE A 36 19.60 5.12 0.89
C ILE A 36 20.33 4.94 2.23
N PRO A 37 20.83 6.02 2.86
CA PRO A 37 21.56 5.91 4.13
C PRO A 37 20.63 5.61 5.30
N ASN A 38 21.20 5.05 6.39
CA ASN A 38 20.43 4.62 7.57
C ASN A 38 19.76 5.82 8.28
N GLU A 39 20.37 7.00 8.20
CA GLU A 39 19.82 8.23 8.81
C GLU A 39 18.42 8.60 8.27
N ALA A 40 18.02 8.04 7.12
CA ALA A 40 16.66 8.17 6.61
C ALA A 40 15.58 7.63 7.59
N PHE A 41 15.96 6.78 8.54
CA PHE A 41 15.12 6.25 9.61
C PHE A 41 15.45 6.81 11.01
N ASP A 42 16.24 7.88 11.09
CA ASP A 42 16.49 8.55 12.38
C ASP A 42 15.17 8.98 13.04
N SER A 43 15.00 8.60 14.30
CA SER A 43 13.80 8.88 15.11
C SER A 43 12.48 8.36 14.53
N ILE A 44 12.50 7.45 13.54
CA ILE A 44 11.28 6.88 12.96
C ILE A 44 10.41 6.18 14.01
N SER A 45 11.02 5.60 15.05
CA SER A 45 10.34 4.94 16.16
C SER A 45 9.49 5.87 17.03
N ASP A 46 9.63 7.19 16.89
CA ASP A 46 8.78 8.17 17.59
C ASP A 46 7.34 8.20 17.03
N PHE A 47 7.13 7.59 15.85
CA PHE A 47 5.82 7.46 15.21
C PHE A 47 5.33 6.01 15.25
N SER A 48 4.02 5.83 15.45
CA SER A 48 3.40 4.50 15.49
C SER A 48 2.89 4.00 14.14
N HIS A 49 2.64 4.91 13.18
CA HIS A 49 2.00 4.57 11.91
C HIS A 49 2.63 5.32 10.75
N PHE A 50 2.63 4.68 9.58
CA PHE A 50 3.20 5.22 8.34
C PHE A 50 2.27 5.02 7.16
N GLU A 51 2.22 5.99 6.27
CA GLU A 51 1.72 5.83 4.90
C GLU A 51 2.87 5.35 4.02
N ILE A 52 2.71 4.15 3.46
CA ILE A 52 3.66 3.53 2.54
C ILE A 52 3.14 3.72 1.13
N ILE A 53 3.89 4.46 0.32
CA ILE A 53 3.63 4.60 -1.12
C ILE A 53 4.52 3.60 -1.84
N TYR A 54 3.92 2.68 -2.59
CA TYR A 54 4.64 1.59 -3.24
C TYR A 54 4.17 1.41 -4.68
N PHE A 55 4.90 0.63 -5.47
CA PHE A 55 4.64 0.47 -6.90
C PHE A 55 4.29 -0.99 -7.21
N PHE A 56 3.14 -1.22 -7.87
CA PHE A 56 2.73 -2.54 -8.33
C PHE A 56 3.56 -2.95 -9.56
N ASP A 57 4.79 -3.37 -9.32
CA ASP A 57 5.81 -3.70 -10.34
C ASP A 57 5.46 -4.92 -11.20
N LYS A 58 4.44 -5.69 -10.81
CA LYS A 58 3.93 -6.86 -11.54
C LYS A 58 2.72 -6.57 -12.43
N VAL A 59 2.20 -5.34 -12.43
CA VAL A 59 1.09 -4.97 -13.32
C VAL A 59 1.63 -4.70 -14.71
N GLU A 60 1.06 -5.37 -15.71
CA GLU A 60 1.42 -5.14 -17.11
C GLU A 60 0.60 -4.00 -17.72
N ASN A 61 1.18 -3.25 -18.65
CA ASN A 61 0.50 -2.13 -19.33
C ASN A 61 -0.84 -2.52 -19.99
N LYS A 62 -0.97 -3.76 -20.44
CA LYS A 62 -2.21 -4.27 -21.07
C LYS A 62 -3.36 -4.47 -20.07
N GLU A 63 -3.05 -4.56 -18.78
CA GLU A 63 -4.06 -4.75 -17.72
C GLU A 63 -4.73 -3.43 -17.32
N ILE A 64 -4.11 -2.29 -17.64
CA ILE A 64 -4.55 -0.96 -17.21
C ILE A 64 -5.97 -0.67 -17.69
N VAL A 65 -6.83 -0.31 -16.74
CA VAL A 65 -8.23 0.06 -17.00
C VAL A 65 -8.55 1.45 -16.46
N PHE A 66 -9.48 2.14 -17.12
CA PHE A 66 -10.01 3.42 -16.67
C PHE A 66 -11.34 3.29 -15.92
N SER A 67 -12.02 2.15 -16.07
CA SER A 67 -13.21 1.78 -15.31
C SER A 67 -13.38 0.25 -15.32
N SER A 68 -13.88 -0.31 -14.23
CA SER A 68 -14.23 -1.73 -14.14
C SER A 68 -15.17 -1.99 -12.96
N HIS A 69 -15.75 -3.17 -12.89
CA HIS A 69 -16.40 -3.64 -11.67
C HIS A 69 -15.33 -3.93 -10.59
N PRO A 70 -15.49 -3.48 -9.33
CA PRO A 70 -14.54 -3.77 -8.26
C PRO A 70 -14.30 -5.27 -8.11
N ARG A 71 -13.01 -5.68 -8.16
CA ARG A 71 -12.57 -7.09 -8.22
C ARG A 71 -13.29 -7.94 -9.29
N GLY A 72 -13.78 -7.32 -10.36
CA GLY A 72 -14.53 -8.00 -11.42
C GLY A 72 -15.93 -8.47 -11.03
N ASN A 73 -16.47 -8.08 -9.88
CA ASN A 73 -17.78 -8.55 -9.41
C ASN A 73 -18.93 -7.84 -10.14
N PRO A 74 -19.73 -8.54 -10.98
CA PRO A 74 -20.79 -7.92 -11.78
C PRO A 74 -21.97 -7.40 -10.94
N ASN A 75 -22.07 -7.80 -9.66
CA ASN A 75 -23.10 -7.30 -8.74
C ASN A 75 -22.77 -5.92 -8.16
N TYR A 76 -21.53 -5.45 -8.32
CA TYR A 76 -21.12 -4.10 -7.93
C TYR A 76 -21.25 -3.13 -9.11
N PRO A 77 -21.43 -1.83 -8.86
CA PRO A 77 -21.54 -0.87 -9.95
C PRO A 77 -20.25 -0.82 -10.78
N LEU A 78 -20.38 -0.35 -12.03
CA LEU A 78 -19.23 0.06 -12.82
C LEU A 78 -18.67 1.36 -12.21
N VAL A 79 -17.40 1.36 -11.80
CA VAL A 79 -16.77 2.51 -11.13
C VAL A 79 -15.54 2.95 -11.92
N GLY A 80 -15.30 4.26 -12.05
CA GLY A 80 -14.04 4.77 -12.60
C GLY A 80 -12.85 4.34 -11.74
N ILE A 81 -11.66 4.15 -12.33
CA ILE A 81 -10.50 3.59 -11.62
C ILE A 81 -10.06 4.42 -10.40
N PHE A 82 -10.29 5.74 -10.43
CA PHE A 82 -9.99 6.66 -9.32
C PHE A 82 -11.01 6.62 -8.18
N GLY A 83 -12.19 6.01 -8.40
CA GLY A 83 -13.14 5.66 -7.33
C GLY A 83 -12.90 4.26 -6.75
N GLN A 84 -11.83 3.60 -7.16
CA GLN A 84 -11.45 2.25 -6.71
C GLN A 84 -10.04 2.25 -6.12
N ARG A 85 -9.63 1.11 -5.53
CA ARG A 85 -8.24 0.84 -5.09
C ARG A 85 -7.55 -0.27 -5.89
N LYS A 86 -8.05 -0.58 -7.09
CA LYS A 86 -7.51 -1.63 -7.97
C LYS A 86 -6.11 -1.27 -8.48
N LYS A 87 -5.21 -2.28 -8.53
CA LYS A 87 -3.81 -2.16 -8.98
C LYS A 87 -3.63 -1.76 -10.45
N ASP A 88 -4.60 -2.10 -11.30
CA ASP A 88 -4.55 -1.93 -12.76
C ASP A 88 -4.92 -0.50 -13.20
N ARG A 89 -4.14 0.48 -12.76
CA ARG A 89 -4.41 1.92 -12.88
C ARG A 89 -3.27 2.67 -13.57
N PRO A 90 -3.51 3.84 -14.22
CA PRO A 90 -2.53 4.49 -15.11
C PRO A 90 -1.14 4.69 -14.50
N ASN A 91 -1.08 5.14 -13.23
CA ASN A 91 0.13 5.08 -12.42
C ASN A 91 -0.12 4.01 -11.37
N THR A 92 0.55 2.88 -11.48
CA THR A 92 0.38 1.65 -10.67
C THR A 92 0.94 1.83 -9.26
N ILE A 93 0.48 2.87 -8.57
CA ILE A 93 0.90 3.27 -7.24
C ILE A 93 -0.13 2.77 -6.23
N GLY A 94 0.38 2.06 -5.23
CA GLY A 94 -0.33 1.67 -4.03
C GLY A 94 -0.06 2.64 -2.88
N LEU A 95 -1.00 2.66 -1.94
CA LEU A 95 -0.91 3.41 -0.69
C LEU A 95 -1.48 2.51 0.40
N CYS A 96 -0.72 2.29 1.46
CA CYS A 96 -1.20 1.57 2.64
C CYS A 96 -0.81 2.32 3.91
N THR A 97 -1.71 2.34 4.89
CA THR A 97 -1.38 2.82 6.23
C THR A 97 -1.02 1.62 7.08
N VAL A 98 0.20 1.63 7.62
CA VAL A 98 0.78 0.51 8.37
C VAL A 98 1.02 0.90 9.82
N GLU A 99 1.06 -0.10 10.70
CA GLU A 99 1.46 0.06 12.10
C GLU A 99 2.92 -0.40 12.26
N LEU A 100 3.77 0.43 12.88
CA LEU A 100 5.14 0.08 13.22
C LEU A 100 5.18 -0.87 14.42
N ILE A 101 5.90 -1.99 14.27
CA ILE A 101 6.13 -2.97 15.33
C ILE A 101 7.53 -2.82 15.91
N GLU A 102 8.52 -2.69 15.04
CA GLU A 102 9.94 -2.71 15.40
C GLU A 102 10.73 -1.91 14.38
N HIS A 103 11.77 -1.22 14.84
CA HIS A 103 12.77 -0.58 14.00
C HIS A 103 14.15 -1.13 14.39
N ASN A 104 14.88 -1.60 13.40
CA ASN A 104 16.23 -2.14 13.54
C ASN A 104 17.08 -1.65 12.35
N ASP A 105 17.85 -0.60 12.60
CA ASP A 105 18.81 -0.04 11.64
C ASP A 105 18.14 0.30 10.29
N ARG A 106 18.46 -0.42 9.22
CA ARG A 106 17.92 -0.19 7.86
C ARG A 106 16.52 -0.77 7.63
N LYS A 107 15.90 -1.34 8.67
CA LYS A 107 14.70 -2.16 8.56
C LYS A 107 13.64 -1.71 9.56
N ILE A 108 12.40 -1.64 9.09
CA ILE A 108 11.24 -1.55 9.98
C ILE A 108 10.31 -2.74 9.75
N LYS A 109 9.78 -3.32 10.83
CA LYS A 109 8.73 -4.32 10.78
C LYS A 109 7.38 -3.66 10.99
N VAL A 110 6.42 -4.00 10.16
CA VAL A 110 5.09 -3.38 10.15
C VAL A 110 3.97 -4.42 10.03
N LYS A 111 2.80 -4.08 10.57
CA LYS A 111 1.52 -4.75 10.29
C LYS A 111 0.72 -3.95 9.28
N TYR A 112 -0.29 -4.61 8.71
CA TYR A 112 -1.28 -3.98 7.84
C TYR A 112 -0.68 -3.41 6.55
N LEU A 113 0.38 -4.02 6.02
CA LEU A 113 0.89 -3.71 4.69
C LEU A 113 0.33 -4.72 3.67
N ASP A 114 -0.35 -4.21 2.64
CA ASP A 114 -0.95 -4.99 1.56
C ASP A 114 -0.07 -5.08 0.30
N ALA A 115 1.23 -5.28 0.50
CA ALA A 115 2.23 -5.41 -0.55
C ALA A 115 2.90 -6.79 -0.51
N ILE A 116 3.15 -7.38 -1.68
CA ILE A 116 3.80 -8.69 -1.79
C ILE A 116 5.31 -8.58 -1.59
N ASN A 117 5.94 -9.70 -1.29
CA ASN A 117 7.39 -9.80 -1.18
C ASN A 117 8.08 -9.30 -2.46
N GLY A 118 9.06 -8.41 -2.27
CA GLY A 118 9.82 -7.78 -3.35
C GLY A 118 9.18 -6.52 -3.92
N THR A 119 7.98 -6.13 -3.49
CA THR A 119 7.35 -4.88 -3.94
C THR A 119 8.24 -3.68 -3.63
N PRO A 120 8.55 -2.83 -4.63
CA PRO A 120 9.32 -1.60 -4.43
C PRO A 120 8.50 -0.51 -3.76
N ILE A 121 9.09 0.15 -2.77
CA ILE A 121 8.53 1.30 -2.06
C ILE A 121 9.11 2.57 -2.67
N LEU A 122 8.22 3.52 -2.96
CA LEU A 122 8.54 4.83 -3.54
C LEU A 122 8.72 5.89 -2.46
N ASP A 123 7.98 5.79 -1.35
CA ASP A 123 7.99 6.78 -0.27
C ASP A 123 7.42 6.23 1.05
N ILE A 124 7.83 6.82 2.17
CA ILE A 124 7.39 6.47 3.52
C ILE A 124 7.13 7.78 4.28
N LYS A 125 5.91 7.94 4.82
CA LYS A 125 5.55 9.16 5.57
C LYS A 125 4.92 8.80 6.91
N PRO A 126 5.29 9.46 8.01
CA PRO A 126 4.59 9.26 9.28
C PRO A 126 3.15 9.76 9.18
N VAL A 127 2.22 9.04 9.81
CA VAL A 127 0.83 9.49 9.93
C VAL A 127 0.75 10.59 10.98
N PHE A 128 0.34 11.78 10.57
CA PHE A 128 0.02 12.88 11.48
C PHE A 128 -1.48 12.93 11.74
N LYS A 129 -1.86 13.12 13.00
CA LYS A 129 -3.27 13.22 13.40
C LYS A 129 -3.95 14.41 12.71
N GLU A 130 -3.19 15.47 12.48
CA GLU A 130 -3.59 16.73 11.88
C GLU A 130 -3.94 16.60 10.39
N PHE A 131 -3.48 15.54 9.71
CA PHE A 131 -3.76 15.27 8.30
C PHE A 131 -4.89 14.27 8.07
N GLN A 132 -5.47 13.74 9.15
CA GLN A 132 -6.63 12.85 9.02
C GLN A 132 -7.82 13.57 8.37
N PRO A 133 -8.67 12.85 7.61
CA PRO A 133 -9.87 13.42 7.02
C PRO A 133 -10.71 14.16 8.06
N LYS A 134 -11.13 15.39 7.74
CA LYS A 134 -12.02 16.16 8.60
C LYS A 134 -13.47 15.74 8.36
N GLY A 135 -14.23 15.56 9.43
CA GLY A 135 -15.64 15.16 9.38
C GLY A 135 -15.83 13.64 9.26
N GLU A 136 -17.08 13.23 9.08
CA GLU A 136 -17.42 11.81 8.94
C GLU A 136 -17.05 11.30 7.55
N ILE A 137 -16.43 10.11 7.52
CA ILE A 137 -16.12 9.40 6.28
C ILE A 137 -17.38 8.66 5.82
N SER A 138 -17.81 8.91 4.59
CA SER A 138 -18.90 8.20 3.93
C SER A 138 -18.38 7.41 2.73
N GLN A 139 -18.93 6.21 2.51
CA GLN A 139 -18.55 5.32 1.42
C GLN A 139 -19.74 4.47 0.94
N PRO A 140 -19.72 3.95 -0.30
CA PRO A 140 -20.74 3.02 -0.77
C PRO A 140 -20.75 1.69 0.02
N ASN A 141 -21.94 1.11 0.19
CA ASN A 141 -22.11 -0.16 0.91
C ASN A 141 -21.29 -1.33 0.32
N TRP A 142 -21.10 -1.35 -1.01
CA TRP A 142 -20.29 -2.39 -1.66
C TRP A 142 -18.83 -2.39 -1.21
N VAL A 143 -18.30 -1.25 -0.72
CA VAL A 143 -16.93 -1.19 -0.17
C VAL A 143 -16.85 -2.01 1.11
N SER A 144 -17.86 -1.94 1.97
CA SER A 144 -17.89 -2.69 3.22
C SER A 144 -17.96 -4.20 2.97
N ASP A 145 -18.75 -4.64 1.98
CA ASP A 145 -18.80 -6.05 1.57
C ASP A 145 -17.50 -6.51 0.88
N LEU A 146 -16.92 -5.67 0.02
CA LEU A 146 -15.63 -5.91 -0.64
C LEU A 146 -14.49 -6.10 0.37
N MET A 147 -14.47 -5.30 1.44
CA MET A 147 -13.37 -5.26 2.40
C MET A 147 -13.57 -6.20 3.60
N LYS A 148 -14.67 -6.96 3.65
CA LYS A 148 -15.07 -7.75 4.83
C LYS A 148 -14.04 -8.79 5.29
N ASN A 149 -13.13 -9.22 4.42
CA ASN A 149 -12.08 -10.21 4.73
C ASN A 149 -10.66 -9.63 4.56
N TYR A 150 -10.53 -8.34 4.28
CA TYR A 150 -9.25 -7.77 3.88
C TYR A 150 -8.23 -7.80 5.01
N TRP A 151 -8.65 -7.34 6.19
CA TRP A 151 -7.87 -7.36 7.44
C TRP A 151 -8.39 -8.45 8.38
N LYS A 152 -8.43 -9.69 7.89
CA LYS A 152 -8.65 -10.90 8.67
C LYS A 152 -7.45 -11.83 8.57
#